data_AF-A0A9E1XWZ8-F1
#
_entry.id   AF-A0A9E1XWZ8-F1
#
_cell.length_a   1.000
_cell.length_b   1.000
_cell.length_c   1.000
_cell.angle_alpha   90.00
_cell.angle_beta   90.00
_cell.angle_gamma   90.00
#
_symmetry.space_group_name_H-M   'P 1'
#
loop_
_entity.id
_entity.type
_entity.pdbx_description
1 polymer ?
#
loop_
_entity_poly.entity_id
_entity_poly.type
_entity_poly.pdbx_seq_one_letter_code
_entity_poly.pdbx_strand_id
1 'polypeptide(L)'
;MKKIAPYLKLAILSAAVFFVTSCSSTKSPSDAIGKSSSSTEKRVAMVTVPIGDVLGVPPAGNSKGKQRYCKLPCSYPSKVYSIPRVHQILFNQTVNVLQDYGDEVLIEIPNVVLQTSPSAQQQPLVGWTLKKNIALIKSSSQWIPPAPSQRRSKQKIVTLRYPHYSDTLKTTFSAGTRFVVDEENKKEYVVGVLQPKSKKPEFLSLPKGLCLVNTKRSNKKKVAEFVKLLRLWSNLENGFIPYVLGGASWTKSCDKENGISRYTKNDNNSTVVLYERKHMPQYSRSGYDCSSLIYSAAQIVGMPYSCKNTTTIKHQMRQLSKSESLEPGDIILIPGHVLIITEVGNTLKIVQAKGYASGVGKIFEDKGENLFRGIKTADDLATACINKKPLVETTPNGSRTIKDWNIYKIRSCWH
;
A
#
# COMPACT_ATOMS: atom_id res chain seq x y z
N MET A 1 -44.07 -36.59 -3.43
CA MET A 1 -42.86 -36.70 -4.29
C MET A 1 -42.18 -35.34 -4.38
N LYS A 2 -40.88 -35.32 -4.04
CA LYS A 2 -39.76 -34.45 -4.52
C LYS A 2 -40.00 -32.92 -4.61
N LYS A 3 -39.36 -32.09 -3.75
CA LYS A 3 -37.99 -31.49 -3.84
C LYS A 3 -37.93 -30.38 -4.94
N ILE A 4 -37.43 -29.14 -4.81
CA ILE A 4 -36.27 -28.53 -4.11
C ILE A 4 -36.49 -27.00 -3.93
N ALA A 5 -35.90 -26.45 -2.86
CA ALA A 5 -35.85 -25.04 -2.45
C ALA A 5 -34.83 -24.15 -3.26
N PRO A 6 -34.79 -22.81 -3.06
CA PRO A 6 -34.06 -21.88 -3.92
C PRO A 6 -32.62 -21.61 -3.44
N TYR A 7 -31.68 -21.42 -4.37
CA TYR A 7 -30.34 -20.87 -4.08
C TYR A 7 -29.84 -20.01 -5.24
N LEU A 8 -29.79 -18.68 -5.05
CA LEU A 8 -28.65 -17.85 -5.49
C LEU A 8 -28.71 -16.45 -4.84
N LYS A 9 -28.20 -16.36 -3.61
CA LYS A 9 -27.66 -15.14 -3.01
C LYS A 9 -26.22 -15.48 -2.61
N LEU A 10 -25.22 -15.04 -3.38
CA LEU A 10 -23.85 -14.72 -2.92
C LEU A 10 -22.98 -14.31 -4.12
N ALA A 11 -22.60 -13.03 -4.19
CA ALA A 11 -21.32 -12.52 -4.71
C ALA A 11 -21.31 -10.98 -4.66
N ILE A 12 -21.26 -10.41 -3.46
CA ILE A 12 -20.90 -9.00 -3.26
C ILE A 12 -19.47 -8.99 -2.74
N LEU A 13 -18.49 -8.73 -3.62
CA LEU A 13 -17.17 -8.11 -3.37
C LEU A 13 -16.20 -8.41 -4.53
N SER A 14 -16.40 -7.73 -5.66
CA SER A 14 -15.35 -7.52 -6.67
C SER A 14 -15.85 -6.49 -7.69
N ALA A 15 -14.97 -5.58 -8.09
CA ALA A 15 -15.17 -4.51 -9.08
C ALA A 15 -15.94 -3.26 -8.62
N ALA A 16 -15.26 -2.40 -7.85
CA ALA A 16 -15.41 -0.95 -7.96
C ALA A 16 -14.20 -0.40 -8.76
N VAL A 17 -14.07 -0.87 -10.01
CA VAL A 17 -13.22 -0.32 -11.07
C VAL A 17 -14.02 -0.54 -12.37
N PHE A 18 -14.51 0.56 -12.94
CA PHE A 18 -15.28 0.75 -14.18
C PHE A 18 -16.69 0.14 -14.27
N PHE A 19 -17.69 0.93 -13.87
CA PHE A 19 -18.96 1.00 -14.61
C PHE A 19 -19.09 2.43 -15.15
N VAL A 20 -18.92 2.58 -16.46
CA VAL A 20 -19.41 3.73 -17.22
C VAL A 20 -20.92 3.52 -17.33
N THR A 21 -21.71 4.30 -16.62
CA THR A 21 -23.16 4.34 -16.88
C THR A 21 -23.39 5.01 -18.23
N SER A 22 -24.15 4.31 -19.06
CA SER A 22 -24.56 4.62 -20.41
C SER A 22 -25.11 6.04 -20.61
N CYS A 23 -24.35 6.91 -21.28
CA CYS A 23 -24.93 7.75 -22.32
C CYS A 23 -24.67 7.03 -23.64
N SER A 24 -25.72 6.85 -24.42
CA SER A 24 -25.74 6.22 -25.74
C SER A 24 -24.79 6.90 -26.72
N SER A 25 -23.52 6.48 -26.70
CA SER A 25 -22.66 6.42 -27.88
C SER A 25 -21.57 5.37 -27.62
N THR A 26 -21.52 4.38 -28.49
CA THR A 26 -20.71 3.17 -28.40
C THR A 26 -19.23 3.49 -28.62
N LYS A 27 -18.42 3.39 -27.56
CA LYS A 27 -16.99 2.98 -27.59
C LYS A 27 -16.47 2.78 -26.17
N SER A 28 -15.83 1.64 -25.91
CA SER A 28 -15.24 1.35 -24.60
C SER A 28 -14.01 2.26 -24.37
N PRO A 29 -13.66 2.64 -23.13
CA PRO A 29 -12.42 3.37 -22.85
C PRO A 29 -11.14 2.58 -23.17
N SER A 30 -11.23 1.24 -23.29
CA SER A 30 -10.16 0.40 -23.84
C SER A 30 -10.03 0.49 -25.36
N ASP A 31 -11.08 0.94 -26.07
CA ASP A 31 -11.07 1.21 -27.52
C ASP A 31 -10.81 2.69 -27.86
N ALA A 32 -10.82 3.58 -26.85
CA ALA A 32 -10.46 4.99 -27.00
C ALA A 32 -8.94 5.23 -26.95
N ILE A 33 -8.15 4.20 -26.66
CA ILE A 33 -6.71 4.19 -26.96
C ILE A 33 -6.59 3.76 -28.42
N GLY A 34 -6.83 4.72 -29.31
CA GLY A 34 -6.54 4.54 -30.72
C GLY A 34 -5.12 4.00 -30.87
N LYS A 35 -4.96 2.96 -31.69
CA LYS A 35 -3.68 2.44 -32.15
C LYS A 35 -2.97 3.52 -32.99
N SER A 36 -2.54 4.63 -32.39
CA SER A 36 -1.51 5.46 -32.98
C SER A 36 -0.20 4.73 -32.72
N SER A 37 0.24 3.95 -33.71
CA SER A 37 1.51 3.23 -33.72
C SER A 37 2.73 4.15 -33.84
N SER A 38 2.67 5.37 -33.28
CA SER A 38 3.89 6.08 -32.93
C SER A 38 4.40 5.44 -31.65
N SER A 39 5.57 4.83 -31.67
CA SER A 39 6.26 4.39 -30.46
C SER A 39 6.54 5.61 -29.58
N THR A 40 5.57 5.99 -28.76
CA THR A 40 5.73 7.11 -27.84
C THR A 40 6.81 6.70 -26.86
N GLU A 41 7.96 7.34 -26.98
CA GLU A 41 9.12 7.10 -26.13
C GLU A 41 8.67 7.11 -24.66
N LYS A 42 8.96 6.02 -23.93
CA LYS A 42 8.59 5.92 -22.51
C LYS A 42 9.32 7.01 -21.74
N ARG A 43 8.60 8.07 -21.37
CA ARG A 43 9.13 9.16 -20.55
C ARG A 43 9.23 8.69 -19.10
N VAL A 44 10.42 8.77 -18.51
CA VAL A 44 10.63 8.42 -17.11
C VAL A 44 10.65 9.70 -16.27
N ALA A 45 10.03 9.65 -15.11
CA ALA A 45 10.06 10.73 -14.13
C ALA A 45 10.46 10.22 -12.75
N MET A 46 11.01 11.13 -11.94
CA MET A 46 11.29 10.91 -10.52
C MET A 46 10.28 11.70 -9.68
N VAL A 47 9.84 11.13 -8.57
CA VAL A 47 8.99 11.80 -7.58
C VAL A 47 9.82 12.78 -6.76
N THR A 48 9.32 14.02 -6.67
CA THR A 48 10.04 15.17 -6.09
C THR A 48 9.40 15.70 -4.81
N VAL A 49 8.31 15.08 -4.36
CA VAL A 49 7.62 15.38 -3.11
C VAL A 49 7.78 14.22 -2.13
N PRO A 50 7.70 14.43 -0.80
CA PRO A 50 7.79 13.33 0.16
C PRO A 50 6.78 12.22 -0.09
N ILE A 51 5.55 12.61 -0.40
CA ILE A 51 4.42 11.74 -0.75
C ILE A 51 3.62 12.42 -1.86
N GLY A 52 3.28 11.68 -2.90
CA GLY A 52 2.25 12.05 -3.86
C GLY A 52 1.11 11.03 -3.85
N ASP A 53 -0.14 11.48 -3.80
CA ASP A 53 -1.28 10.56 -3.99
C ASP A 53 -1.42 10.19 -5.47
N VAL A 54 -1.86 8.95 -5.71
CA VAL A 54 -2.17 8.42 -7.04
C VAL A 54 -3.62 8.04 -7.10
N LEU A 55 -4.35 8.56 -8.09
CA LEU A 55 -5.79 8.40 -8.23
C LEU A 55 -6.16 7.42 -9.34
N GLY A 56 -7.10 6.52 -9.05
CA GLY A 56 -7.62 5.54 -10.02
C GLY A 56 -8.80 6.05 -10.84
N VAL A 57 -9.06 7.36 -10.78
CA VAL A 57 -10.23 8.03 -11.34
C VAL A 57 -9.79 9.08 -12.36
N PRO A 58 -10.59 9.33 -13.42
CA PRO A 58 -10.23 10.29 -14.47
C PRO A 58 -9.87 11.68 -13.91
N PRO A 59 -9.02 12.45 -14.59
CA PRO A 59 -8.57 13.76 -14.11
C PRO A 59 -9.74 14.75 -14.08
N ALA A 60 -9.66 15.75 -13.20
CA ALA A 60 -10.79 16.62 -12.89
C ALA A 60 -10.97 17.83 -13.84
N GLY A 61 -10.16 17.94 -14.90
CA GLY A 61 -10.09 19.16 -15.72
C GLY A 61 -9.12 20.22 -15.17
N ASN A 62 -8.77 21.20 -16.00
CA ASN A 62 -7.90 22.32 -15.64
C ASN A 62 -8.50 23.08 -14.42
N SER A 63 -7.66 23.47 -13.44
CA SER A 63 -7.96 24.19 -12.18
C SER A 63 -8.58 23.43 -11.00
N LYS A 64 -9.24 22.27 -11.20
CA LYS A 64 -9.85 21.50 -10.09
C LYS A 64 -8.95 20.39 -9.53
N GLY A 65 -7.90 20.01 -10.25
CA GLY A 65 -6.95 18.96 -9.85
C GLY A 65 -6.47 19.16 -8.40
N LYS A 66 -5.72 20.23 -8.11
CA LYS A 66 -5.15 20.48 -6.77
C LYS A 66 -6.17 20.36 -5.64
N GLN A 67 -7.37 20.95 -5.78
CA GLN A 67 -8.40 20.91 -4.75
C GLN A 67 -8.88 19.48 -4.46
N ARG A 68 -8.95 18.62 -5.48
CA ARG A 68 -9.35 17.22 -5.33
C ARG A 68 -8.39 16.45 -4.42
N TYR A 69 -7.08 16.57 -4.65
CA TYR A 69 -6.07 15.88 -3.84
C TYR A 69 -6.10 16.35 -2.38
N CYS A 70 -6.28 17.65 -2.16
CA CYS A 70 -6.36 18.23 -0.81
C CYS A 70 -7.57 17.73 0.00
N LYS A 71 -8.63 17.26 -0.68
CA LYS A 71 -9.91 16.85 -0.08
C LYS A 71 -10.05 15.32 0.06
N LEU A 72 -9.01 14.53 -0.23
CA LEU A 72 -9.07 13.07 -0.16
C LEU A 72 -9.13 12.57 1.30
N PRO A 73 -10.25 12.00 1.80
CA PRO A 73 -10.44 11.47 3.17
C PRO A 73 -9.41 10.39 3.51
N CYS A 74 -9.27 10.09 4.80
CA CYS A 74 -8.48 8.95 5.25
C CYS A 74 -9.13 7.65 4.76
N SER A 75 -10.45 7.56 4.72
CA SER A 75 -11.16 6.37 4.24
C SER A 75 -12.49 6.73 3.63
N TYR A 76 -12.91 5.92 2.66
CA TYR A 76 -14.25 5.89 2.10
C TYR A 76 -15.03 4.70 2.68
N PRO A 77 -16.37 4.71 2.69
CA PRO A 77 -17.14 3.52 2.96
C PRO A 77 -17.03 2.57 1.78
N SER A 78 -17.00 1.27 2.06
CA SER A 78 -16.79 0.19 1.07
C SER A 78 -17.84 0.12 -0.05
N LYS A 79 -18.96 0.83 0.09
CA LYS A 79 -20.07 0.84 -0.88
C LYS A 79 -19.94 1.92 -1.97
N VAL A 80 -18.94 2.80 -1.89
CA VAL A 80 -18.74 3.83 -2.93
C VAL A 80 -18.02 3.21 -4.12
N TYR A 81 -18.62 3.33 -5.30
CA TYR A 81 -18.15 2.70 -6.56
C TYR A 81 -16.81 3.21 -7.08
N SER A 82 -16.21 4.21 -6.45
CA SER A 82 -14.84 4.63 -6.76
C SER A 82 -14.05 4.86 -5.50
N ILE A 83 -12.97 4.09 -5.32
CA ILE A 83 -11.91 4.43 -4.37
C ILE A 83 -10.99 5.39 -5.13
N PRO A 84 -10.98 6.70 -4.83
CA PRO A 84 -10.24 7.64 -5.65
C PRO A 84 -8.75 7.46 -5.44
N ARG A 85 -8.25 7.35 -4.20
CA ARG A 85 -6.83 7.06 -3.93
C ARG A 85 -6.55 5.58 -4.12
N VAL A 86 -5.74 5.24 -5.11
CA VAL A 86 -5.31 3.85 -5.35
C VAL A 86 -3.92 3.56 -4.81
N HIS A 87 -3.04 4.54 -4.69
CA HIS A 87 -1.70 4.37 -4.12
C HIS A 87 -1.10 5.71 -3.65
N GLN A 88 0.11 5.65 -3.08
CA GLN A 88 0.94 6.81 -2.79
C GLN A 88 2.37 6.53 -3.27
N ILE A 89 2.94 7.48 -4.02
CA ILE A 89 4.32 7.44 -4.48
C ILE A 89 5.23 8.21 -3.53
N LEU A 90 6.45 7.72 -3.34
CA LEU A 90 7.41 8.30 -2.40
C LEU A 90 8.50 9.07 -3.12
N PHE A 91 9.12 10.01 -2.43
CA PHE A 91 10.30 10.72 -2.91
C PHE A 91 11.36 9.78 -3.50
N ASN A 92 12.04 10.20 -4.57
CA ASN A 92 13.03 9.42 -5.32
C ASN A 92 12.50 8.16 -6.02
N GLN A 93 11.20 7.84 -5.92
CA GLN A 93 10.63 6.75 -6.71
C GLN A 93 10.56 7.14 -8.18
N THR A 94 10.90 6.20 -9.07
CA THR A 94 10.78 6.38 -10.52
C THR A 94 9.42 5.86 -11.01
N VAL A 95 8.81 6.60 -11.93
CA VAL A 95 7.54 6.26 -12.57
C VAL A 95 7.64 6.46 -14.09
N ASN A 96 6.83 5.74 -14.87
CA ASN A 96 6.71 6.01 -16.30
C ASN A 96 5.54 6.97 -16.52
N VAL A 97 5.77 8.04 -17.28
CA VAL A 97 4.76 9.03 -17.66
C VAL A 97 4.10 8.57 -18.95
N LEU A 98 2.81 8.28 -18.89
CA LEU A 98 2.03 7.78 -20.01
C LEU A 98 1.32 8.92 -20.75
N GLN A 99 0.71 9.84 -20.01
CA GLN A 99 -0.13 10.89 -20.60
C GLN A 99 -0.15 12.15 -19.72
N ASP A 100 -0.16 13.32 -20.35
CA ASP A 100 -0.33 14.61 -19.71
C ASP A 100 -1.79 15.09 -19.84
N TYR A 101 -2.35 15.68 -18.77
CA TYR A 101 -3.66 16.33 -18.83
C TYR A 101 -3.75 17.48 -17.82
N GLY A 102 -3.69 18.72 -18.30
CA GLY A 102 -3.75 19.90 -17.43
C GLY A 102 -2.64 19.90 -16.36
N ASP A 103 -3.04 19.98 -15.09
CA ASP A 103 -2.16 19.89 -13.92
C ASP A 103 -1.86 18.45 -13.46
N GLU A 104 -2.45 17.46 -14.14
CA GLU A 104 -2.36 16.04 -13.80
C GLU A 104 -1.60 15.26 -14.88
N VAL A 105 -1.04 14.13 -14.48
CA VAL A 105 -0.28 13.24 -15.34
C VAL A 105 -0.64 11.80 -14.99
N LEU A 106 -0.91 11.00 -16.02
CA LEU A 106 -1.11 9.58 -15.90
C LEU A 106 0.26 8.91 -15.82
N ILE A 107 0.47 8.17 -14.74
CA ILE A 107 1.72 7.46 -14.48
C ILE A 107 1.48 5.97 -14.34
N GLU A 108 2.50 5.20 -14.68
CA GLU A 108 2.65 3.78 -14.37
C GLU A 108 3.70 3.62 -13.28
N ILE A 109 3.42 2.74 -12.32
CA ILE A 109 4.33 2.40 -11.21
C ILE A 109 4.83 0.96 -11.42
N PRO A 110 6.03 0.76 -11.98
CA PRO A 110 6.44 -0.55 -12.51
C PRO A 110 6.49 -1.69 -11.49
N ASN A 111 6.72 -1.37 -10.22
CA ASN A 111 6.92 -2.36 -9.14
C ASN A 111 5.68 -2.57 -8.26
N VAL A 112 4.53 -2.00 -8.63
CA VAL A 112 3.25 -2.16 -7.93
C VAL A 112 2.30 -2.85 -8.88
N VAL A 113 1.89 -4.09 -8.59
CA VAL A 113 1.10 -4.91 -9.50
C VAL A 113 -0.34 -5.05 -9.02
N LEU A 114 -1.26 -4.85 -9.96
CA LEU A 114 -2.71 -4.98 -9.77
C LEU A 114 -3.25 -6.14 -10.62
N GLN A 115 -4.14 -6.92 -10.01
CA GLN A 115 -5.01 -7.85 -10.69
C GLN A 115 -6.44 -7.59 -10.18
N THR A 116 -7.39 -7.41 -11.09
CA THR A 116 -8.79 -7.04 -10.75
C THR A 116 -9.71 -8.24 -10.74
N SER A 117 -9.39 -9.29 -11.50
CA SER A 117 -10.14 -10.55 -11.56
C SER A 117 -9.19 -11.74 -11.78
N PRO A 118 -9.65 -12.98 -11.53
CA PRO A 118 -8.85 -14.18 -11.76
C PRO A 118 -8.35 -14.34 -13.21
N SER A 119 -9.14 -13.90 -14.19
CA SER A 119 -8.79 -13.97 -15.62
C SER A 119 -8.04 -12.75 -16.13
N ALA A 120 -8.01 -11.64 -15.37
CA ALA A 120 -7.30 -10.44 -15.78
C ALA A 120 -5.78 -10.67 -15.75
N GLN A 121 -5.10 -10.25 -16.81
CA GLN A 121 -3.65 -10.18 -16.82
C GLN A 121 -3.15 -9.23 -15.72
N GLN A 122 -2.05 -9.60 -15.10
CA GLN A 122 -1.36 -8.75 -14.14
C GLN A 122 -0.79 -7.53 -14.85
N GLN A 123 -1.04 -6.34 -14.29
CA GLN A 123 -0.55 -5.09 -14.86
C GLN A 123 0.10 -4.24 -13.77
N PRO A 124 1.12 -3.43 -14.10
CA PRO A 124 1.56 -2.36 -13.22
C PRO A 124 0.40 -1.44 -12.86
N LEU A 125 0.46 -0.83 -11.67
CA LEU A 125 -0.53 0.14 -11.26
C LEU A 125 -0.40 1.40 -12.12
N VAL A 126 -1.51 1.78 -12.73
CA VAL A 126 -1.64 3.02 -13.49
C VAL A 126 -2.61 3.95 -12.77
N GLY A 127 -2.28 5.23 -12.69
CA GLY A 127 -3.16 6.23 -12.08
C GLY A 127 -2.66 7.66 -12.26
N TRP A 128 -3.51 8.61 -11.91
CA TRP A 128 -3.25 10.05 -12.06
C TRP A 128 -2.57 10.61 -10.83
N THR A 129 -1.59 11.48 -11.02
CA THR A 129 -1.02 12.32 -9.94
C THR A 129 -0.85 13.75 -10.43
N LEU A 130 -0.56 14.69 -9.52
CA LEU A 130 -0.27 16.07 -9.91
C LEU A 130 1.11 16.15 -10.60
N LYS A 131 1.21 16.87 -11.71
CA LYS A 131 2.48 17.07 -12.45
C LYS A 131 3.60 17.59 -11.56
N LYS A 132 3.28 18.51 -10.63
CA LYS A 132 4.24 19.06 -9.67
C LYS A 132 4.88 18.03 -8.72
N ASN A 133 4.30 16.83 -8.60
CA ASN A 133 4.82 15.77 -7.74
C ASN A 133 5.99 15.03 -8.39
N ILE A 134 6.22 15.22 -9.69
CA ILE A 134 7.25 14.52 -10.44
C ILE A 134 8.08 15.49 -11.28
N ALA A 135 9.29 15.06 -11.65
CA ALA A 135 10.11 15.74 -12.62
C ALA A 135 10.65 14.74 -13.65
N LEU A 136 10.54 15.11 -14.94
CA LEU A 136 11.10 14.31 -16.02
C LEU A 136 12.63 14.20 -15.87
N ILE A 137 13.13 13.00 -16.16
CA ILE A 137 14.56 12.69 -16.14
C ILE A 137 14.95 12.08 -17.50
N LYS A 138 16.07 12.54 -18.06
CA LYS A 138 16.54 12.13 -19.38
C LYS A 138 17.40 10.85 -19.36
N SER A 139 17.94 10.46 -18.20
CA SER A 139 18.83 9.32 -18.06
C SER A 139 18.90 8.82 -16.61
N SER A 140 19.50 7.64 -16.40
CA SER A 140 19.80 7.08 -15.08
C SER A 140 20.83 7.93 -14.35
N SER A 141 20.36 8.94 -13.60
CA SER A 141 21.21 9.67 -12.68
C SER A 141 21.69 8.73 -11.57
N GLN A 142 22.99 8.79 -11.25
CA GLN A 142 23.56 8.02 -10.15
C GLN A 142 22.96 8.38 -8.79
N TRP A 143 22.22 9.49 -8.67
CA TRP A 143 21.58 9.88 -7.41
C TRP A 143 20.15 9.38 -7.26
N ILE A 144 19.64 8.67 -8.27
CA ILE A 144 18.29 8.10 -8.25
C ILE A 144 18.40 6.62 -7.90
N PRO A 145 17.80 6.17 -6.79
CA PRO A 145 17.85 4.77 -6.43
C PRO A 145 17.14 3.93 -7.50
N PRO A 146 17.77 2.83 -7.96
CA PRO A 146 17.17 1.91 -8.92
C PRO A 146 15.89 1.32 -8.35
N ALA A 147 14.93 0.86 -9.17
CA ALA A 147 13.72 0.22 -8.65
C ALA A 147 14.06 -0.96 -7.71
N PRO A 148 13.29 -1.23 -6.64
CA PRO A 148 13.63 -2.27 -5.67
C PRO A 148 13.81 -3.67 -6.28
N SER A 149 13.15 -3.95 -7.40
CA SER A 149 13.26 -5.19 -8.17
C SER A 149 14.61 -5.35 -8.90
N GLN A 150 15.35 -4.26 -9.12
CA GLN A 150 16.64 -4.29 -9.82
C GLN A 150 17.75 -4.77 -8.87
N ARG A 151 18.09 -6.07 -8.96
CA ARG A 151 19.04 -6.76 -8.07
C ARG A 151 20.52 -6.37 -8.26
N ARG A 152 20.87 -5.64 -9.32
CA ARG A 152 22.28 -5.46 -9.78
C ARG A 152 22.78 -4.02 -9.76
N SER A 153 22.34 -3.20 -8.82
CA SER A 153 23.00 -1.90 -8.65
C SER A 153 24.29 -2.03 -7.88
N LYS A 154 25.36 -1.42 -8.39
CA LYS A 154 26.64 -1.25 -7.68
C LYS A 154 26.54 -0.23 -6.55
N GLN A 155 25.46 0.54 -6.52
CA GLN A 155 25.29 1.64 -5.58
C GLN A 155 24.83 1.12 -4.22
N LYS A 156 25.37 1.70 -3.16
CA LYS A 156 24.90 1.47 -1.81
C LYS A 156 23.61 2.25 -1.60
N ILE A 157 22.50 1.53 -1.43
CA ILE A 157 21.18 2.13 -1.20
C ILE A 157 20.81 1.96 0.27
N VAL A 158 20.28 3.01 0.87
CA VAL A 158 19.63 2.97 2.20
C VAL A 158 18.15 3.30 2.06
N THR A 159 17.34 2.64 2.89
CA THR A 159 15.90 2.88 2.97
C THR A 159 15.52 3.32 4.38
N LEU A 160 14.69 4.36 4.50
CA LEU A 160 14.16 4.80 5.79
C LEU A 160 13.19 3.77 6.37
N ARG A 161 13.40 3.36 7.63
CA ARG A 161 12.46 2.53 8.42
C ARG A 161 11.41 3.38 9.15
N TYR A 162 11.70 4.66 9.35
CA TYR A 162 10.90 5.65 10.05
C TYR A 162 10.89 6.97 9.27
N PRO A 163 9.89 7.84 9.47
CA PRO A 163 9.92 9.18 8.93
C PRO A 163 11.18 9.94 9.39
N HIS A 164 11.69 10.82 8.54
CA HIS A 164 12.84 11.66 8.88
C HIS A 164 12.65 13.07 8.33
N TYR A 165 12.77 14.07 9.23
CA TYR A 165 12.74 15.48 8.84
C TYR A 165 14.15 15.92 8.42
N SER A 166 14.25 16.45 7.21
CA SER A 166 15.46 17.10 6.70
C SER A 166 15.36 18.60 6.96
N ASP A 167 16.29 19.12 7.75
CA ASP A 167 16.44 20.55 7.97
C ASP A 167 16.86 21.30 6.72
N THR A 168 17.67 20.68 5.86
CA THR A 168 18.16 21.30 4.61
C THR A 168 17.00 21.54 3.64
N LEU A 169 16.15 20.53 3.45
CA LEU A 169 15.02 20.59 2.51
C LEU A 169 13.70 21.04 3.16
N LYS A 170 13.71 21.29 4.47
CA LYS A 170 12.54 21.63 5.29
C LYS A 170 11.36 20.70 5.04
N THR A 171 11.63 19.39 4.96
CA THR A 171 10.64 18.39 4.56
C THR A 171 10.79 17.09 5.34
N THR A 172 9.68 16.41 5.60
CA THR A 172 9.68 15.09 6.25
C THR A 172 9.53 14.01 5.20
N PHE A 173 10.55 13.17 5.02
CA PHE A 173 10.50 12.01 4.17
C PHE A 173 9.70 10.87 4.82
N SER A 174 8.97 10.14 3.99
CA SER A 174 8.22 8.96 4.44
C SER A 174 9.16 7.81 4.78
N ALA A 175 8.78 6.97 5.74
CA ALA A 175 9.31 5.60 5.79
C ALA A 175 9.13 4.92 4.42
N GLY A 176 10.10 4.12 4.00
CA GLY A 176 10.16 3.55 2.65
C GLY A 176 10.91 4.38 1.62
N THR A 177 11.22 5.65 1.89
CA THR A 177 12.03 6.49 0.98
C THR A 177 13.44 5.92 0.86
N ARG A 178 13.94 5.86 -0.38
CA ARG A 178 15.23 5.26 -0.73
C ARG A 178 16.21 6.33 -1.18
N PHE A 179 17.46 6.15 -0.81
CA PHE A 179 18.52 7.10 -1.12
C PHE A 179 19.80 6.37 -1.56
N VAL A 180 20.54 7.00 -2.46
CA VAL A 180 21.89 6.58 -2.84
C VAL A 180 22.86 7.17 -1.81
N VAL A 181 23.66 6.31 -1.18
CA VAL A 181 24.71 6.72 -0.24
C VAL A 181 25.90 7.21 -1.04
N ASP A 182 26.35 8.41 -0.71
CA ASP A 182 27.58 9.01 -1.21
C ASP A 182 28.74 8.64 -0.27
N GLU A 183 28.61 9.02 1.00
CA GLU A 183 29.58 8.75 2.06
C GLU A 183 28.89 8.17 3.30
N GLU A 184 29.68 7.58 4.20
CA GLU A 184 29.17 7.18 5.51
C GLU A 184 30.23 7.36 6.59
N ASN A 185 29.76 7.66 7.81
CA ASN A 185 30.59 7.65 8.99
C ASN A 185 30.04 6.65 10.02
N LYS A 186 30.52 6.69 11.27
CA LYS A 186 30.07 5.74 12.31
C LYS A 186 28.57 5.89 12.66
N LYS A 187 28.00 7.10 12.56
CA LYS A 187 26.65 7.43 13.04
C LYS A 187 25.64 7.65 11.91
N GLU A 188 26.10 8.08 10.74
CA GLU A 188 25.23 8.61 9.68
C GLU A 188 25.65 8.11 8.28
N TYR A 189 24.68 8.17 7.37
CA TYR A 189 24.88 8.11 5.92
C TYR A 189 24.76 9.53 5.36
N VAL A 190 25.69 9.93 4.51
CA VAL A 190 25.53 11.09 3.64
C VAL A 190 24.92 10.58 2.34
N VAL A 191 23.77 11.14 1.95
CA VAL A 191 23.02 10.69 0.78
C VAL A 191 22.81 11.81 -0.22
N GLY A 192 22.91 11.48 -1.50
CA GLY A 192 22.64 12.42 -2.59
C GLY A 192 21.15 12.51 -2.92
N VAL A 193 20.66 13.72 -3.08
CA VAL A 193 19.29 14.04 -3.50
C VAL A 193 19.33 14.93 -4.73
N LEU A 194 18.78 14.45 -5.85
CA LEU A 194 18.80 15.20 -7.10
C LEU A 194 17.78 16.34 -7.08
N GLN A 195 18.25 17.58 -7.12
CA GLN A 195 17.37 18.74 -7.20
C GLN A 195 16.72 18.84 -8.59
N PRO A 196 15.37 18.87 -8.69
CA PRO A 196 14.68 18.80 -9.98
C PRO A 196 15.00 19.94 -10.95
N LYS A 197 15.21 21.15 -10.41
CA LYS A 197 15.47 22.37 -11.18
C LYS A 197 16.93 22.49 -11.61
N SER A 198 17.85 22.40 -10.66
CA SER A 198 19.29 22.57 -10.93
C SER A 198 19.95 21.33 -11.52
N LYS A 199 19.32 20.16 -11.38
CA LYS A 199 19.89 18.83 -11.70
C LYS A 199 21.20 18.54 -10.96
N LYS A 200 21.50 19.28 -9.90
CA LYS A 200 22.66 19.05 -9.03
C LYS A 200 22.24 18.21 -7.82
N PRO A 201 23.12 17.34 -7.30
CA PRO A 201 22.87 16.69 -6.04
C PRO A 201 22.95 17.72 -4.90
N GLU A 202 22.07 17.54 -3.93
CA GLU A 202 22.16 18.12 -2.60
C GLU A 202 22.33 16.98 -1.60
N PHE A 203 23.17 17.18 -0.59
CA PHE A 203 23.55 16.10 0.32
C PHE A 203 22.84 16.24 1.66
N LEU A 204 22.33 15.11 2.15
CA LEU A 204 21.63 15.01 3.43
C LEU A 204 22.32 14.01 4.34
N SER A 205 22.38 14.30 5.64
CA SER A 205 22.78 13.34 6.66
C SER A 205 21.57 12.56 7.17
N LEU A 206 21.63 11.24 7.09
CA LEU A 206 20.62 10.33 7.63
C LEU A 206 21.21 9.47 8.75
N PRO A 207 20.62 9.48 9.96
CA PRO A 207 21.07 8.61 11.04
C PRO A 207 20.97 7.13 10.67
N LYS A 208 22.04 6.35 10.91
CA LYS A 208 22.08 4.91 10.60
C LYS A 208 20.98 4.13 11.31
N GLY A 209 20.63 4.54 12.54
CA GLY A 209 19.55 3.96 13.33
C GLY A 209 18.16 4.07 12.70
N LEU A 210 17.94 5.02 11.79
CA LEU A 210 16.67 5.20 11.07
C LEU A 210 16.64 4.45 9.73
N CYS A 211 17.79 4.01 9.24
CA CYS A 211 17.93 3.43 7.91
C CYS A 211 18.06 1.91 7.96
N LEU A 212 17.83 1.28 6.82
CA LEU A 212 18.19 -0.10 6.53
C LEU A 212 19.01 -0.12 5.24
N VAL A 213 20.22 -0.65 5.29
CA VAL A 213 21.06 -0.78 4.09
C VAL A 213 20.54 -1.93 3.24
N ASN A 214 20.38 -1.68 1.95
CA ASN A 214 19.98 -2.70 0.98
C ASN A 214 21.18 -3.58 0.58
N THR A 215 21.74 -4.31 1.55
CA THR A 215 22.78 -5.31 1.30
C THR A 215 22.17 -6.68 0.99
N LYS A 216 22.97 -7.54 0.35
CA LYS A 216 22.62 -8.95 0.12
C LYS A 216 22.38 -9.62 1.48
N ARG A 217 21.16 -10.12 1.68
CA ARG A 217 20.69 -10.82 2.87
C ARG A 217 19.95 -12.07 2.45
N SER A 218 20.02 -13.13 3.25
CA SER A 218 19.22 -14.33 3.01
C SER A 218 17.72 -14.02 3.08
N ASN A 219 16.90 -14.79 2.36
CA ASN A 219 15.45 -14.61 2.39
C ASN A 219 14.89 -14.75 3.81
N LYS A 220 15.42 -15.70 4.61
CA LYS A 220 15.07 -15.86 6.04
C LYS A 220 15.33 -14.58 6.84
N LYS A 221 16.48 -13.94 6.67
CA LYS A 221 16.81 -12.67 7.36
C LYS A 221 15.91 -11.52 6.90
N LYS A 222 15.54 -11.46 5.62
CA LYS A 222 14.59 -10.46 5.12
C LYS A 222 13.19 -10.64 5.71
N VAL A 223 12.68 -11.87 5.80
CA VAL A 223 11.40 -12.15 6.47
C VAL A 223 11.44 -11.79 7.95
N ALA A 224 12.54 -12.10 8.66
CA ALA A 224 12.69 -11.71 10.07
C ALA A 224 12.68 -10.18 10.25
N GLU A 225 13.39 -9.43 9.41
CA GLU A 225 13.36 -7.95 9.43
C GLU A 225 11.98 -7.39 9.04
N PHE A 226 11.27 -8.03 8.10
CA PHE A 226 9.92 -7.66 7.71
C PHE A 226 8.96 -7.75 8.90
N VAL A 227 8.97 -8.89 9.60
CA VAL A 227 8.16 -9.10 10.81
C VAL A 227 8.55 -8.11 11.90
N LYS A 228 9.85 -7.93 12.15
CA LYS A 228 10.35 -6.96 13.14
C LYS A 228 9.85 -5.55 12.85
N LEU A 229 9.91 -5.12 11.58
CA LEU A 229 9.45 -3.80 11.17
C LEU A 229 7.94 -3.61 11.40
N LEU A 230 7.13 -4.60 11.04
CA LEU A 230 5.69 -4.57 11.28
C LEU A 230 5.36 -4.44 12.77
N ARG A 231 6.05 -5.21 13.62
CA ARG A 231 5.89 -5.13 15.08
C ARG A 231 6.27 -3.78 15.66
N LEU A 232 7.35 -3.18 15.14
CA LEU A 232 7.76 -1.83 15.54
C LEU A 232 6.71 -0.79 15.14
N TRP A 233 6.15 -0.90 13.93
CA TRP A 233 5.14 0.02 13.41
C TRP A 233 3.78 -0.12 14.11
N SER A 234 3.43 -1.32 14.57
CA SER A 234 2.17 -1.57 15.29
C SER A 234 2.22 -1.22 16.78
N ASN A 235 3.43 -1.14 17.36
CA ASN A 235 3.66 -0.91 18.79
C ASN A 235 4.52 0.34 19.02
N LEU A 236 4.22 1.43 18.32
CA LEU A 236 4.89 2.71 18.56
C LEU A 236 4.65 3.18 20.00
N GLU A 237 5.72 3.60 20.67
CA GLU A 237 5.65 4.14 22.03
C GLU A 237 4.79 5.42 22.05
N ASN A 238 5.08 6.32 21.10
CA ASN A 238 4.44 7.63 20.95
C ASN A 238 3.56 7.66 19.69
N GLY A 239 2.24 7.61 19.90
CA GLY A 239 1.25 7.66 18.85
C GLY A 239 1.01 6.33 18.13
N PHE A 240 0.53 6.40 16.89
CA PHE A 240 0.30 5.26 16.01
C PHE A 240 0.33 5.68 14.53
N ILE A 241 0.40 4.71 13.63
CA ILE A 241 0.28 4.94 12.19
C ILE A 241 -1.21 4.83 11.78
N PRO A 242 -1.81 5.87 11.19
CA PRO A 242 -3.22 5.84 10.83
C PRO A 242 -3.48 4.91 9.64
N TYR A 243 -4.69 4.34 9.63
CA TYR A 243 -5.21 3.71 8.42
C TYR A 243 -5.53 4.79 7.39
N VAL A 244 -5.12 4.58 6.14
CA VAL A 244 -5.51 5.41 5.00
C VAL A 244 -5.84 4.51 3.82
N LEU A 245 -7.08 4.53 3.33
CA LEU A 245 -7.51 3.74 2.17
C LEU A 245 -6.73 4.18 0.93
N GLY A 246 -6.05 3.24 0.26
CA GLY A 246 -5.13 3.52 -0.83
C GLY A 246 -3.78 4.10 -0.38
N GLY A 247 -3.58 4.30 0.92
CA GLY A 247 -2.36 4.85 1.50
C GLY A 247 -1.21 3.84 1.46
N ALA A 248 0.00 4.33 1.18
CA ALA A 248 1.22 3.53 1.08
C ALA A 248 2.45 4.28 1.62
N SER A 249 2.24 5.15 2.61
CA SER A 249 3.30 6.03 3.13
C SER A 249 3.11 6.32 4.63
N TRP A 250 4.15 6.82 5.28
CA TRP A 250 4.10 7.28 6.66
C TRP A 250 5.14 8.38 6.87
N THR A 251 4.68 9.62 7.08
CA THR A 251 5.54 10.79 7.39
C THR A 251 5.40 11.27 8.83
N LYS A 252 4.27 11.00 9.48
CA LYS A 252 4.04 11.41 10.87
C LYS A 252 3.11 10.43 11.57
N SER A 253 3.43 10.09 12.82
CA SER A 253 2.51 9.38 13.71
C SER A 253 1.37 10.29 14.15
N CYS A 254 0.19 9.73 14.37
CA CYS A 254 -0.89 10.44 15.05
C CYS A 254 -0.74 10.26 16.57
N ASP A 255 -0.92 11.33 17.33
CA ASP A 255 -0.98 11.25 18.80
C ASP A 255 -2.18 10.41 19.27
N LYS A 256 -2.05 9.76 20.43
CA LYS A 256 -3.09 8.87 20.98
C LYS A 256 -4.41 9.60 21.29
N GLU A 257 -4.32 10.89 21.58
CA GLU A 257 -5.45 11.77 21.90
C GLU A 257 -6.19 12.30 20.65
N ASN A 258 -5.63 12.10 19.46
CA ASN A 258 -6.25 12.59 18.24
C ASN A 258 -7.51 11.78 17.90
N GLY A 259 -8.66 12.38 18.21
CA GLY A 259 -9.97 11.84 17.85
C GLY A 259 -10.14 11.63 16.35
N ILE A 260 -10.95 10.63 16.01
CA ILE A 260 -11.43 10.38 14.65
C ILE A 260 -12.71 11.19 14.47
N SER A 261 -12.75 12.11 13.51
CA SER A 261 -14.00 12.79 13.15
C SER A 261 -14.70 12.01 12.04
N ARG A 262 -15.93 11.59 12.32
CA ARG A 262 -16.87 11.03 11.34
C ARG A 262 -17.77 12.16 10.86
N TYR A 263 -17.93 12.30 9.55
CA TYR A 263 -18.87 13.24 8.94
C TYR A 263 -19.54 12.61 7.73
N THR A 264 -20.68 13.16 7.34
CA THR A 264 -21.45 12.71 6.18
C THR A 264 -21.34 13.75 5.06
N LYS A 265 -21.27 13.27 3.82
CA LYS A 265 -21.29 14.11 2.63
C LYS A 265 -22.28 13.52 1.63
N ASN A 266 -23.11 14.36 1.03
CA ASN A 266 -23.96 13.96 -0.07
C ASN A 266 -23.11 13.87 -1.35
N ASP A 267 -23.13 12.72 -2.00
CA ASP A 267 -22.43 12.44 -3.26
C ASP A 267 -23.39 11.69 -4.19
N ASN A 268 -23.78 12.29 -5.31
CA ASN A 268 -24.69 11.70 -6.31
C ASN A 268 -25.93 11.01 -5.69
N ASN A 269 -26.73 11.76 -4.91
CA ASN A 269 -27.93 11.28 -4.21
C ASN A 269 -27.72 10.20 -3.14
N SER A 270 -26.47 9.94 -2.74
CA SER A 270 -26.13 9.03 -1.66
C SER A 270 -25.43 9.76 -0.51
N THR A 271 -25.83 9.47 0.73
CA THR A 271 -25.12 9.93 1.92
C THR A 271 -23.90 9.04 2.16
N VAL A 272 -22.71 9.60 2.01
CA VAL A 272 -21.44 8.91 2.19
C VAL A 272 -20.85 9.25 3.55
N VAL A 273 -20.48 8.24 4.34
CA VAL A 273 -19.79 8.42 5.62
C VAL A 273 -18.28 8.49 5.38
N LEU A 274 -17.68 9.62 5.73
CA LEU A 274 -16.25 9.88 5.58
C LEU A 274 -15.57 9.97 6.96
N TYR A 275 -14.28 9.66 6.96
CA TYR A 275 -13.45 9.69 8.16
C TYR A 275 -12.24 10.58 7.94
N GLU A 276 -12.03 11.49 8.88
CA GLU A 276 -10.91 12.42 8.92
C GLU A 276 -10.30 12.51 10.32
N ARG A 277 -9.11 13.10 10.41
CA ARG A 277 -8.44 13.42 11.67
C ARG A 277 -8.19 14.93 11.71
N LYS A 278 -8.66 15.60 12.76
CA LYS A 278 -8.65 17.06 12.89
C LYS A 278 -7.25 17.68 12.75
N HIS A 279 -6.20 16.97 13.16
CA HIS A 279 -4.82 17.47 13.17
C HIS A 279 -3.93 16.86 12.08
N MET A 280 -4.50 16.48 10.93
CA MET A 280 -3.74 16.13 9.73
C MET A 280 -3.81 17.25 8.68
N PRO A 281 -3.08 18.37 8.87
CA PRO A 281 -3.13 19.52 7.95
C PRO A 281 -2.38 19.29 6.62
N GLN A 282 -1.79 18.11 6.41
CA GLN A 282 -0.97 17.85 5.22
C GLN A 282 -1.82 17.57 3.97
N TYR A 283 -1.36 18.14 2.85
CA TYR A 283 -1.96 18.00 1.51
C TYR A 283 -2.04 16.56 1.00
N SER A 284 -1.26 15.63 1.58
CA SER A 284 -1.40 14.19 1.38
C SER A 284 -1.46 13.51 2.73
N ARG A 285 -2.55 12.77 2.96
CA ARG A 285 -2.77 12.03 4.20
C ARG A 285 -1.87 10.79 4.20
N SER A 286 -0.81 10.79 5.01
CA SER A 286 0.05 9.61 5.14
C SER A 286 -0.61 8.53 6.00
N GLY A 287 -0.44 7.28 5.61
CA GLY A 287 -0.87 6.09 6.33
C GLY A 287 -0.85 4.89 5.39
N TYR A 288 -1.25 3.74 5.90
CA TYR A 288 -1.30 2.51 5.11
C TYR A 288 -2.72 1.95 5.04
N ASP A 289 -3.08 1.40 3.89
CA ASP A 289 -4.13 0.38 3.80
C ASP A 289 -3.55 -1.01 4.11
N CYS A 290 -4.41 -2.03 4.19
CA CYS A 290 -4.03 -3.36 4.64
C CYS A 290 -2.99 -4.04 3.74
N SER A 291 -3.13 -3.96 2.42
CA SER A 291 -2.17 -4.57 1.49
C SER A 291 -0.91 -3.72 1.29
N SER A 292 -1.04 -2.39 1.35
CA SER A 292 0.10 -1.47 1.19
C SER A 292 1.01 -1.45 2.41
N LEU A 293 0.50 -1.82 3.60
CA LEU A 293 1.34 -2.10 4.77
C LEU A 293 2.34 -3.23 4.46
N ILE A 294 1.85 -4.35 3.90
CA ILE A 294 2.69 -5.50 3.53
C ILE A 294 3.68 -5.08 2.45
N TYR A 295 3.19 -4.43 1.39
CA TYR A 295 4.03 -3.94 0.31
C TYR A 295 5.16 -3.05 0.83
N SER A 296 4.83 -2.02 1.60
CA SER A 296 5.83 -1.03 2.05
C SER A 296 6.88 -1.64 2.96
N ALA A 297 6.47 -2.46 3.93
CA ALA A 297 7.40 -3.15 4.82
C ALA A 297 8.30 -4.13 4.04
N ALA A 298 7.74 -4.89 3.09
CA ALA A 298 8.48 -5.82 2.24
C ALA A 298 9.51 -5.09 1.34
N GLN A 299 9.11 -3.96 0.75
CA GLN A 299 10.00 -3.13 -0.07
C GLN A 299 11.17 -2.55 0.75
N ILE A 300 10.91 -2.08 1.98
CA ILE A 300 11.96 -1.58 2.89
C ILE A 300 13.04 -2.64 3.13
N VAL A 301 12.63 -3.88 3.39
CA VAL A 301 13.57 -4.99 3.66
C VAL A 301 14.10 -5.66 2.39
N GLY A 302 13.75 -5.16 1.21
CA GLY A 302 14.24 -5.64 -0.09
C GLY A 302 13.66 -6.99 -0.49
N MET A 303 12.42 -7.28 -0.12
CA MET A 303 11.65 -8.43 -0.61
C MET A 303 10.97 -8.08 -1.93
N PRO A 304 10.95 -8.98 -2.93
CA PRO A 304 10.33 -8.74 -4.24
C PRO A 304 8.79 -8.85 -4.21
N TYR A 305 8.14 -8.29 -3.20
CA TYR A 305 6.68 -8.32 -3.07
C TYR A 305 6.03 -7.15 -3.84
N SER A 306 5.19 -7.43 -4.83
CA SER A 306 4.55 -6.40 -5.67
C SER A 306 3.03 -6.30 -5.55
N CYS A 307 2.37 -7.15 -4.75
CA CYS A 307 0.91 -7.26 -4.75
C CYS A 307 0.24 -6.02 -4.13
N LYS A 308 -0.51 -5.25 -4.92
CA LYS A 308 -1.16 -4.01 -4.45
C LYS A 308 -2.49 -4.23 -3.74
N ASN A 309 -3.24 -5.25 -4.11
CA ASN A 309 -4.57 -5.53 -3.57
C ASN A 309 -4.71 -7.00 -3.17
N THR A 310 -5.78 -7.31 -2.45
CA THR A 310 -6.11 -8.66 -1.95
C THR A 310 -6.31 -9.68 -3.07
N THR A 311 -6.85 -9.26 -4.22
CA THR A 311 -7.01 -10.10 -5.41
C THR A 311 -5.65 -10.51 -5.99
N THR A 312 -4.71 -9.57 -6.14
CA THR A 312 -3.35 -9.86 -6.58
C THR A 312 -2.67 -10.84 -5.63
N ILE A 313 -2.82 -10.68 -4.31
CA ILE A 313 -2.27 -11.62 -3.31
C ILE A 313 -2.82 -13.03 -3.55
N LYS A 314 -4.15 -13.16 -3.70
CA LYS A 314 -4.83 -14.44 -3.92
C LYS A 314 -4.27 -15.21 -5.13
N HIS A 315 -3.85 -14.49 -6.17
CA HIS A 315 -3.41 -15.09 -7.43
C HIS A 315 -1.91 -15.24 -7.57
N GLN A 316 -1.11 -14.33 -7.00
CA GLN A 316 0.34 -14.36 -7.10
C GLN A 316 1.01 -15.18 -6.00
N MET A 317 0.38 -15.27 -4.83
CA MET A 317 1.01 -15.92 -3.69
C MET A 317 0.56 -17.36 -3.57
N ARG A 318 1.48 -18.21 -3.13
CA ARG A 318 1.19 -19.62 -2.86
C ARG A 318 0.44 -19.75 -1.54
N GLN A 319 -0.66 -20.50 -1.56
CA GLN A 319 -1.39 -20.87 -0.35
C GLN A 319 -0.58 -21.85 0.51
N LEU A 320 -0.82 -21.82 1.83
CA LEU A 320 -0.32 -22.81 2.78
C LEU A 320 -0.78 -24.23 2.37
N SER A 321 0.17 -25.15 2.21
CA SER A 321 -0.16 -26.55 1.93
C SER A 321 -0.43 -27.34 3.23
N LYS A 322 -0.98 -28.56 3.10
CA LYS A 322 -1.22 -29.46 4.25
C LYS A 322 0.07 -29.91 4.96
N SER A 323 1.20 -29.90 4.26
CA SER A 323 2.49 -30.36 4.78
C SER A 323 3.34 -29.24 5.41
N GLU A 324 2.83 -28.01 5.40
CA GLU A 324 3.56 -26.84 5.88
C GLU A 324 3.02 -26.32 7.20
N SER A 325 3.93 -25.80 8.02
CA SER A 325 3.59 -25.05 9.22
C SER A 325 3.44 -23.55 8.92
N LEU A 326 2.70 -22.87 9.80
CA LEU A 326 2.70 -21.42 9.83
C LEU A 326 4.05 -20.89 10.28
N GLU A 327 4.45 -19.76 9.69
CA GLU A 327 5.65 -19.05 10.05
C GLU A 327 5.36 -17.55 10.21
N PRO A 328 6.15 -16.82 11.01
CA PRO A 328 6.08 -15.37 11.04
C PRO A 328 6.32 -14.79 9.65
N GLY A 329 5.44 -13.87 9.27
CA GLY A 329 5.37 -13.21 7.98
C GLY A 329 4.25 -13.74 7.08
N ASP A 330 3.70 -14.93 7.34
CA ASP A 330 2.59 -15.48 6.55
C ASP A 330 1.35 -14.56 6.61
N ILE A 331 0.58 -14.55 5.51
CA ILE A 331 -0.52 -13.62 5.28
C ILE A 331 -1.85 -14.35 5.43
N ILE A 332 -2.72 -13.87 6.31
CA ILE A 332 -4.11 -14.30 6.40
C ILE A 332 -4.92 -13.41 5.46
N LEU A 333 -5.56 -14.00 4.46
CA LEU A 333 -6.42 -13.32 3.52
C LEU A 333 -7.89 -13.64 3.84
N ILE A 334 -8.66 -12.61 4.15
CA ILE A 334 -10.11 -12.66 4.29
C ILE A 334 -10.78 -11.75 3.24
N PRO A 335 -12.09 -11.85 2.98
CA PRO A 335 -12.72 -11.04 1.95
C PRO A 335 -12.57 -9.54 2.22
N GLY A 336 -11.84 -8.86 1.33
CA GLY A 336 -11.60 -7.42 1.40
C GLY A 336 -10.52 -6.97 2.40
N HIS A 337 -9.81 -7.89 3.06
CA HIS A 337 -8.82 -7.51 4.07
C HIS A 337 -7.67 -8.52 4.20
N VAL A 338 -6.52 -8.07 4.70
CA VAL A 338 -5.34 -8.90 4.96
C VAL A 338 -4.75 -8.62 6.33
N LEU A 339 -4.22 -9.68 6.93
CA LEU A 339 -3.52 -9.65 8.21
C LEU A 339 -2.20 -10.40 8.07
N ILE A 340 -1.23 -10.08 8.93
CA ILE A 340 0.12 -10.66 8.89
C ILE A 340 0.40 -11.33 10.22
N ILE A 341 0.83 -12.59 10.18
CA ILE A 341 1.27 -13.32 11.37
C ILE A 341 2.66 -12.80 11.77
N THR A 342 2.83 -12.35 13.00
CA THR A 342 4.11 -11.78 13.49
C THR A 342 4.77 -12.61 14.56
N GLU A 343 4.03 -13.54 15.19
CA GLU A 343 4.55 -14.45 16.20
C GLU A 343 3.81 -15.79 16.09
N VAL A 344 4.56 -16.88 16.05
CA VAL A 344 4.06 -18.26 16.12
C VAL A 344 4.74 -18.94 17.31
N GLY A 345 3.97 -19.59 18.16
CA GLY A 345 4.42 -20.16 19.44
C GLY A 345 3.22 -20.34 20.36
N ASN A 346 3.44 -20.19 21.67
CA ASN A 346 2.36 -20.28 22.68
C ASN A 346 1.27 -19.21 22.52
N THR A 347 1.59 -18.11 21.85
CA THR A 347 0.63 -17.05 21.53
C THR A 347 0.78 -16.67 20.07
N LEU A 348 -0.31 -16.79 19.32
CA LEU A 348 -0.38 -16.26 17.96
C LEU A 348 -0.55 -14.73 18.02
N LYS A 349 0.34 -13.96 17.38
CA LYS A 349 0.16 -12.51 17.21
C LYS A 349 0.02 -12.13 15.74
N ILE A 350 -0.83 -11.15 15.51
CA ILE A 350 -1.26 -10.74 14.18
C ILE A 350 -1.26 -9.21 14.08
N VAL A 351 -0.61 -8.68 13.06
CA VAL A 351 -0.64 -7.25 12.69
C VAL A 351 -1.63 -7.00 11.56
N GLN A 352 -2.33 -5.88 11.62
CA GLN A 352 -3.20 -5.41 10.53
C GLN A 352 -3.34 -3.88 10.52
N ALA A 353 -3.61 -3.32 9.33
CA ALA A 353 -4.09 -1.95 9.18
C ALA A 353 -5.63 -1.98 9.02
N LYS A 354 -6.38 -1.60 10.07
CA LYS A 354 -7.86 -1.73 10.08
C LYS A 354 -8.55 -0.39 9.94
N GLY A 355 -9.54 -0.31 9.05
CA GLY A 355 -10.25 0.92 8.71
C GLY A 355 -11.13 1.47 9.84
N TYR A 356 -11.49 2.75 9.73
CA TYR A 356 -12.24 3.49 10.76
C TYR A 356 -13.67 2.98 11.01
N ALA A 357 -14.30 2.36 10.01
CA ALA A 357 -15.63 1.77 10.17
C ALA A 357 -15.67 0.64 11.22
N SER A 358 -14.51 0.09 11.59
CA SER A 358 -14.37 -0.90 12.67
C SER A 358 -14.11 -0.28 14.05
N GLY A 359 -14.10 1.06 14.17
CA GLY A 359 -13.70 1.75 15.40
C GLY A 359 -12.19 1.83 15.64
N VAL A 360 -11.35 1.19 14.80
CA VAL A 360 -9.90 1.12 15.02
C VAL A 360 -9.12 2.22 14.30
N GLY A 361 -9.16 2.26 12.97
CA GLY A 361 -8.56 3.36 12.17
C GLY A 361 -7.03 3.50 12.27
N LYS A 362 -6.30 2.40 12.50
CA LYS A 362 -4.83 2.39 12.70
C LYS A 362 -4.20 1.04 12.33
N ILE A 363 -2.87 1.03 12.28
CA ILE A 363 -2.07 -0.20 12.39
C ILE A 363 -1.99 -0.60 13.86
N PHE A 364 -2.18 -1.89 14.14
CA PHE A 364 -2.01 -2.45 15.48
C PHE A 364 -1.66 -3.94 15.39
N GLU A 365 -1.12 -4.46 16.48
CA GLU A 365 -0.87 -5.88 16.73
C GLU A 365 -1.83 -6.36 17.81
N ASP A 366 -2.36 -7.56 17.64
CA ASP A 366 -3.21 -8.18 18.65
C ASP A 366 -2.98 -9.70 18.69
N LYS A 367 -3.48 -10.34 19.74
CA LYS A 367 -3.48 -11.80 19.86
C LYS A 367 -4.52 -12.40 18.90
N GLY A 368 -4.21 -13.57 18.37
CA GLY A 368 -5.12 -14.35 17.52
C GLY A 368 -6.48 -14.57 18.19
N GLU A 369 -6.50 -14.85 19.49
CA GLU A 369 -7.72 -15.15 20.26
C GLU A 369 -8.64 -13.92 20.43
N ASN A 370 -8.06 -12.72 20.41
CA ASN A 370 -8.81 -11.47 20.45
C ASN A 370 -9.43 -11.16 19.09
N LEU A 371 -8.79 -11.59 18.00
CA LEU A 371 -9.26 -11.37 16.63
C LEU A 371 -10.23 -12.45 16.14
N PHE A 372 -9.99 -13.71 16.51
CA PHE A 372 -10.75 -14.87 16.03
C PHE A 372 -11.10 -15.80 17.19
N ARG A 373 -12.39 -16.02 17.41
CA ARG A 373 -12.89 -16.90 18.48
C ARG A 373 -12.36 -18.32 18.29
N GLY A 374 -11.75 -18.86 19.34
CA GLY A 374 -11.24 -20.24 19.37
C GLY A 374 -9.88 -20.44 18.69
N ILE A 375 -9.18 -19.37 18.29
CA ILE A 375 -7.85 -19.43 17.67
C ILE A 375 -6.82 -18.84 18.64
N LYS A 376 -6.14 -19.67 19.44
CA LYS A 376 -5.15 -19.21 20.43
C LYS A 376 -3.72 -19.34 19.91
N THR A 377 -3.48 -20.44 19.21
CA THR A 377 -2.16 -20.86 18.74
C THR A 377 -2.06 -20.83 17.22
N ALA A 378 -0.83 -20.96 16.71
CA ALA A 378 -0.61 -21.14 15.28
C ALA A 378 -1.26 -22.44 14.76
N ASP A 379 -1.23 -23.51 15.56
CA ASP A 379 -1.80 -24.81 15.18
C ASP A 379 -3.32 -24.76 15.05
N ASP A 380 -4.01 -24.01 15.92
CA ASP A 380 -5.45 -23.77 15.80
C ASP A 380 -5.78 -23.13 14.44
N LEU A 381 -5.03 -22.09 14.07
CA LEU A 381 -5.24 -21.35 12.83
C LEU A 381 -4.90 -22.21 11.60
N ALA A 382 -3.78 -22.94 11.64
CA ALA A 382 -3.37 -23.84 10.56
C ALA A 382 -4.41 -24.95 10.35
N THR A 383 -4.84 -25.59 11.44
CA THR A 383 -5.87 -26.63 11.44
C THR A 383 -7.19 -26.11 10.89
N ALA A 384 -7.59 -24.90 11.29
CA ALA A 384 -8.80 -24.27 10.74
C ALA A 384 -8.68 -24.01 9.24
N CYS A 385 -7.53 -23.52 8.76
CA CYS A 385 -7.28 -23.26 7.34
C CYS A 385 -7.27 -24.54 6.51
N ILE A 386 -6.57 -25.57 6.97
CA ILE A 386 -6.43 -26.87 6.27
C ILE A 386 -7.77 -27.58 6.18
N ASN A 387 -8.54 -27.56 7.28
CA ASN A 387 -9.86 -28.19 7.34
C ASN A 387 -11.00 -27.30 6.82
N LYS A 388 -10.67 -26.13 6.22
CA LYS A 388 -11.64 -25.16 5.70
C LYS A 388 -12.73 -24.77 6.72
N LYS A 389 -12.36 -24.72 8.01
CA LYS A 389 -13.25 -24.26 9.07
C LYS A 389 -13.45 -22.74 8.93
N PRO A 390 -14.68 -22.22 9.02
CA PRO A 390 -14.91 -20.78 9.04
C PRO A 390 -14.21 -20.12 10.24
N LEU A 391 -13.63 -18.94 10.04
CA LEU A 391 -13.18 -18.09 11.16
C LEU A 391 -14.36 -17.31 11.73
N VAL A 392 -14.34 -17.06 13.03
CA VAL A 392 -15.30 -16.19 13.70
C VAL A 392 -14.55 -14.96 14.18
N GLU A 393 -14.56 -13.89 13.39
CA GLU A 393 -13.90 -12.62 13.72
C GLU A 393 -14.66 -11.92 14.85
N THR A 394 -13.92 -11.47 15.87
CA THR A 394 -14.43 -10.59 16.92
C THR A 394 -14.41 -9.14 16.43
N THR A 395 -15.53 -8.44 16.62
CA THR A 395 -15.72 -7.04 16.22
C THR A 395 -16.28 -6.26 17.40
N PRO A 396 -16.20 -4.91 17.42
CA PRO A 396 -16.84 -4.13 18.48
C PRO A 396 -18.35 -4.34 18.58
N ASN A 397 -19.01 -4.77 17.49
CA ASN A 397 -20.45 -4.99 17.42
C ASN A 397 -20.84 -6.47 17.56
N GLY A 398 -19.97 -7.32 18.10
CA GLY A 398 -20.19 -8.77 18.23
C GLY A 398 -19.23 -9.59 17.38
N SER A 399 -19.72 -10.56 16.61
CA SER A 399 -18.86 -11.44 15.83
C SER A 399 -19.35 -11.64 14.39
N ARG A 400 -18.42 -11.88 13.47
CA ARG A 400 -18.70 -12.18 12.07
C ARG A 400 -18.06 -13.50 11.64
N THR A 401 -18.84 -14.39 11.05
CA THR A 401 -18.33 -15.62 10.45
C THR A 401 -17.77 -15.36 9.05
N ILE A 402 -16.55 -15.82 8.79
CA ILE A 402 -15.81 -15.70 7.54
C ILE A 402 -15.58 -17.10 6.98
N LYS A 403 -16.28 -17.43 5.89
CA LYS A 403 -16.15 -18.73 5.22
C LYS A 403 -14.99 -18.74 4.21
N ASP A 404 -14.87 -17.67 3.43
CA ASP A 404 -13.92 -17.60 2.32
C ASP A 404 -12.61 -16.95 2.75
N TRP A 405 -11.73 -17.72 3.37
CA TRP A 405 -10.42 -17.25 3.80
C TRP A 405 -9.34 -18.30 3.54
N ASN A 406 -8.09 -17.85 3.40
CA ASN A 406 -6.93 -18.73 3.24
C ASN A 406 -5.67 -18.07 3.82
N ILE A 407 -4.61 -18.87 4.00
CA ILE A 407 -3.29 -18.39 4.41
C ILE A 407 -2.33 -18.51 3.24
N TYR A 408 -1.48 -17.50 3.04
CA TYR A 408 -0.51 -17.41 1.96
C TYR A 408 0.89 -17.28 2.54
N LYS A 409 1.84 -18.01 1.94
CA LYS A 409 3.24 -18.03 2.36
C LYS A 409 3.95 -16.81 1.81
N ILE A 410 4.39 -15.90 2.68
CA ILE A 410 5.10 -14.68 2.22
C ILE A 410 6.36 -15.01 1.42
N ARG A 411 7.00 -16.14 1.73
CA ARG A 411 8.18 -16.66 1.02
C ARG A 411 7.92 -17.00 -0.45
N SER A 412 6.68 -17.14 -0.86
CA SER A 412 6.35 -17.36 -2.27
C SER A 412 6.60 -16.14 -3.16
N CYS A 413 6.81 -14.93 -2.61
CA CYS A 413 7.08 -13.75 -3.44
C CYS A 413 8.41 -13.80 -4.22
N TRP A 414 9.29 -14.77 -3.91
CA TRP A 414 10.55 -14.98 -4.63
C TRP A 414 10.46 -15.96 -5.80
N HIS A 415 9.31 -16.61 -6.00
CA HIS A 415 9.13 -17.73 -6.93
C HIS A 415 8.29 -17.34 -8.15
#